data_AF-A0A969FL37-F1
#
_entry.id   AF-A0A969FL37-F1
#
_cell.length_a   1.000
_cell.length_b   1.000
_cell.length_c   1.000
_cell.angle_alpha   90.00
_cell.angle_beta   90.00
_cell.angle_gamma   90.00
#
_symmetry.space_group_name_H-M   'P 1'
#
loop_
_entity.id
_entity.type
_entity.pdbx_description
1 polymer ?
#
loop_
_entity_poly.entity_id
_entity_poly.type
_entity_poly.pdbx_seq_one_letter_code
_entity_poly.pdbx_strand_id
1 'polypeptide(L)' 'MPTILRQDGFAVRLYFNDHDPPHVHVFKAGGQAKIALGDGEQLPWPMEVLTMDK' A
#
# COMPACT_ATOMS: atom_id res chain seq x y z
N MET A 1 -10.02 -8.48 0.77
CA MET A 1 -9.34 -7.21 1.13
C MET A 1 -9.64 -6.84 2.58
N PRO A 2 -8.99 -7.48 3.57
CA PRO A 2 -9.00 -6.96 4.93
C PRO A 2 -8.31 -5.58 4.98
N THR A 3 -8.90 -4.63 5.71
CA THR A 3 -8.14 -3.45 6.17
C THR A 3 -7.40 -3.85 7.42
N ILE A 4 -6.08 -3.84 7.38
CA ILE A 4 -5.22 -4.35 8.45
C ILE A 4 -4.83 -3.26 9.46
N LEU A 5 -4.83 -1.99 9.04
CA LEU A 5 -4.51 -0.85 9.89
C LEU A 5 -5.25 0.42 9.42
N ARG A 6 -5.70 1.22 10.39
CA ARG A 6 -6.15 2.60 10.18
C ARG A 6 -5.44 3.51 11.15
N GLN A 7 -4.83 4.59 10.65
CA GLN A 7 -4.13 5.57 11.46
C GLN A 7 -4.04 6.91 10.71
N ASP A 8 -4.35 8.03 11.37
CA ASP A 8 -4.19 9.40 10.83
C ASP A 8 -4.80 9.65 9.44
N GLY A 9 -5.96 9.04 9.20
CA GLY A 9 -6.70 9.11 7.93
C GLY A 9 -6.15 8.20 6.81
N PHE A 10 -5.11 7.42 7.09
CA PHE A 10 -4.61 6.38 6.21
C PHE A 10 -5.36 5.05 6.47
N ALA A 11 -5.65 4.33 5.40
CA ALA A 11 -6.12 2.95 5.46
C ALA A 11 -5.12 2.04 4.74
N VAL A 12 -4.52 1.10 5.47
CA VAL A 12 -3.60 0.10 4.92
C VAL A 12 -4.37 -1.19 4.67
N ARG A 13 -4.31 -1.69 3.44
CA ARG A 13 -5.02 -2.89 3.00
C ARG A 13 -4.06 -3.88 2.38
N LEU A 14 -4.29 -5.16 2.65
CA LEU A 14 -3.59 -6.26 2.02
C LEU A 14 -4.59 -7.06 1.18
N TYR A 15 -4.17 -7.42 -0.02
CA TYR A 15 -4.91 -8.30 -0.90
C TYR A 15 -4.09 -9.58 -1.03
N PHE A 16 -4.68 -10.70 -0.60
CA PHE A 16 -4.02 -12.00 -0.74
C PHE A 16 -4.00 -12.40 -2.22
N ASN A 17 -2.88 -12.96 -2.68
CA ASN A 17 -2.64 -13.35 -4.07
C ASN A 17 -2.76 -12.21 -5.09
N ASP A 18 -2.55 -10.96 -4.65
CA ASP A 18 -2.57 -9.78 -5.51
C ASP A 18 -1.16 -9.48 -6.00
N HIS A 19 -0.70 -10.31 -6.94
CA HIS A 19 0.54 -10.22 -7.74
C HIS A 19 1.89 -9.95 -7.02
N ASP A 20 2.98 -10.33 -7.68
CA ASP A 20 4.32 -10.06 -7.18
C ASP A 20 4.77 -8.62 -7.52
N PRO A 21 5.66 -8.00 -6.71
CA PRO A 21 6.07 -8.46 -5.38
C PRO A 21 4.94 -8.27 -4.34
N PRO A 22 4.96 -8.98 -3.20
CA PRO A 22 4.02 -8.75 -2.11
C PRO A 22 4.01 -7.29 -1.65
N HIS A 23 2.84 -6.67 -1.63
CA HIS A 23 2.71 -5.25 -1.36
C HIS A 23 1.41 -4.92 -0.61
N VAL A 24 1.38 -3.72 -0.02
CA VAL A 24 0.18 -3.14 0.60
C VAL A 24 -0.32 -1.96 -0.22
N HIS A 25 -1.62 -1.74 -0.15
CA HIS A 25 -2.26 -0.53 -0.68
C HIS A 25 -2.56 0.40 0.48
N VAL A 26 -2.08 1.63 0.38
CA VAL A 26 -2.30 2.69 1.36
C VAL A 26 -3.17 3.76 0.73
N PHE A 27 -4.31 4.05 1.33
CA PHE A 27 -5.25 5.05 0.84
C PHE A 27 -5.38 6.22 1.80
N LYS A 28 -5.41 7.45 1.28
CA LYS A 28 -5.75 8.66 2.04
C LYS A 28 -6.26 9.76 1.13
N ALA A 29 -7.35 10.41 1.51
CA ALA A 29 -7.91 11.58 0.82
C ALA A 29 -8.07 11.39 -0.71
N GLY A 30 -8.53 10.20 -1.12
CA GLY A 30 -8.70 9.83 -2.53
C GLY A 30 -7.42 9.37 -3.24
N GLY A 31 -6.24 9.65 -2.68
CA GLY A 31 -4.97 9.12 -3.18
C GLY A 31 -4.72 7.67 -2.75
N GLN A 32 -3.86 7.01 -3.52
CA GLN A 32 -3.42 5.63 -3.30
C GLN A 32 -1.90 5.53 -3.49
N ALA A 33 -1.24 4.79 -2.61
CA ALA A 33 0.13 4.32 -2.81
C ALA A 33 0.19 2.80 -2.73
N LYS A 34 1.01 2.19 -3.59
CA LYS A 34 1.43 0.79 -3.46
C LYS A 34 2.84 0.77 -2.87
N ILE A 35 3.03 0.01 -1.80
CA ILE A 35 4.32 -0.12 -1.12
C ILE A 35 4.67 -1.61 -1.07
N ALA A 36 5.77 -1.99 -1.70
CA ALA A 36 6.31 -3.34 -1.61
C ALA A 36 6.79 -3.61 -0.18
N LEU A 37 6.53 -4.80 0.33
CA LEU A 37 6.95 -5.19 1.68
C LEU A 37 8.44 -5.48 1.78
N GLY A 38 9.06 -5.85 0.66
CA GLY A 38 10.42 -6.38 0.63
C GLY A 38 10.54 -7.72 1.35
N ASP A 39 11.71 -7.98 1.91
CA ASP A 39 12.05 -9.23 2.57
C ASP A 39 13.09 -8.98 3.70
N GLY A 40 13.79 -10.03 4.14
CA GLY A 40 14.81 -9.91 5.18
C GLY A 40 16.05 -9.10 4.79
N GLU A 41 16.23 -8.82 3.50
CA GLU A 41 17.39 -8.09 2.96
C GLU A 41 16.97 -6.75 2.34
N GLN A 42 15.82 -6.70 1.66
CA GLN A 42 15.28 -5.54 0.98
C GLN A 42 14.25 -4.82 1.87
N LEU A 43 14.54 -3.57 2.24
CA LEU A 43 13.59 -2.71 2.95
C LEU A 43 12.36 -2.38 2.08
N PRO A 44 11.18 -2.09 2.66
CA PRO A 44 10.00 -1.65 1.92
C PRO A 44 10.26 -0.44 1.02
N TRP A 45 9.64 -0.42 -0.17
CA TRP A 45 9.80 0.70 -1.13
C TRP A 45 8.48 1.10 -1.79
N PRO A 46 8.32 2.39 -2.19
CA PRO A 46 7.19 2.82 -3.00
C PRO A 46 7.24 2.20 -4.40
N MET A 47 6.15 1.58 -4.83
CA MET A 47 6.01 1.05 -6.18
C MET A 47 5.28 2.04 -7.10
N GLU A 48 4.17 2.60 -6.61
CA GLU A 48 3.30 3.48 -7.38
C GLU A 48 2.62 4.46 -6.42
N VAL A 49 2.50 5.72 -6.83
CA VAL A 49 1.73 6.74 -6.12
C VAL A 49 0.75 7.36 -7.11
N LEU A 50 -0.53 7.10 -6.88
CA LEU A 50 -1.65 7.68 -7.62
C LEU A 50 -2.26 8.79 -6.76
N THR A 51 -2.09 10.03 -7.20
CA THR A 51 -2.81 11.17 -6.64
C THR A 51 -4.03 11.45 -7.49
N MET A 52 -5.16 11.80 -6.86
CA MET A 52 -6.20 12.48 -7.62
C MET A 52 -5.72 13.92 -7.82
N ASP A 53 -5.44 14.26 -9.07
CA ASP A 53 -5.26 15.65 -9.48
C ASP A 53 -6.56 16.38 -9.13
N LYS A 54 -6.45 17.54 -8.47
CA LYS A 54 -7.60 18.42 -8.30
C LYS A 54 -8.04 19.00 -9.63
#